data_AF-A0A5B9EJA6-F1
#
_entry.id   AF-A0A5B9EJA6-F1
#
_cell.length_a   1.000
_cell.length_b   1.000
_cell.length_c   1.000
_cell.angle_alpha   90.00
_cell.angle_beta   90.00
_cell.angle_gamma   90.00
#
_symmetry.space_group_name_H-M   'P 1'
#
loop_
_entity.id
_entity.type
_entity.pdbx_description
1 polymer ?
#
loop_
_entity_poly.entity_id
_entity_poly.type
_entity_poly.pdbx_seq_one_letter_code
_entity_poly.pdbx_strand_id
1 'polypeptide(L)'
;MDAREFIEVIQRDAIDYPYKQILKQLLQPKPTIPMEAWTSEVDKSVGVSLHARAEIEERRARWFHDLDDNGREFVKELLQECAELSAVTFLNVLDGIGSYEGSFRLVAMDAKGSRTVVNPENGEMLHDVFYDVRAEADRTASNGDL
;
A
#
# COMPACT_ATOMS: atom_id res chain seq x y z
N MET A 1 -3.37 -1.48 -20.95
CA MET A 1 -3.83 -0.96 -19.66
C MET A 1 -5.24 -0.47 -19.82
N ASP A 2 -6.17 -1.35 -19.47
CA ASP A 2 -7.56 -1.02 -19.21
C ASP A 2 -7.80 -0.75 -17.71
N ALA A 3 -9.06 -0.51 -17.33
CA ALA A 3 -9.45 -0.24 -15.95
C ALA A 3 -9.05 -1.38 -14.99
N ARG A 4 -9.29 -2.64 -15.37
CA ARG A 4 -8.99 -3.79 -14.50
C ARG A 4 -7.49 -3.96 -14.34
N GLU A 5 -6.72 -3.89 -15.42
CA GLU A 5 -5.25 -3.93 -15.37
C GLU A 5 -4.69 -2.79 -14.49
N PHE A 6 -5.29 -1.60 -14.54
CA PHE A 6 -4.91 -0.48 -13.67
C PHE A 6 -5.23 -0.74 -12.19
N ILE A 7 -6.42 -1.25 -11.90
CA ILE A 7 -6.84 -1.61 -10.54
C ILE A 7 -5.96 -2.71 -9.96
N GLU A 8 -5.57 -3.72 -10.75
CA GLU A 8 -4.63 -4.76 -10.33
C GLU A 8 -3.25 -4.18 -9.96
N VAL A 9 -2.79 -3.16 -10.69
CA VAL A 9 -1.56 -2.43 -10.36
C VAL A 9 -1.72 -1.67 -9.04
N ILE A 10 -2.86 -1.00 -8.81
CA ILE A 10 -3.15 -0.33 -7.53
C ILE A 10 -3.16 -1.34 -6.37
N GLN A 11 -3.85 -2.47 -6.53
CA GLN A 11 -3.89 -3.53 -5.51
C GLN A 11 -2.46 -4.00 -5.17
N ARG A 12 -1.65 -4.32 -6.19
CA ARG A 12 -0.30 -4.83 -5.98
C ARG A 12 0.64 -3.79 -5.36
N ASP A 13 0.69 -2.59 -5.94
CA ASP A 13 1.77 -1.64 -5.68
C ASP A 13 1.41 -0.60 -4.62
N ALA A 14 0.12 -0.26 -4.47
CA ALA A 14 -0.35 0.73 -3.50
C ALA A 14 -0.95 0.12 -2.22
N ILE A 15 -1.38 -1.14 -2.25
CA ILE A 15 -2.00 -1.81 -1.10
C ILE A 15 -1.10 -2.93 -0.59
N ASP A 16 -0.96 -4.00 -1.37
CA ASP A 16 -0.24 -5.22 -0.99
C ASP A 16 1.22 -4.96 -0.65
N TYR A 17 1.94 -4.24 -1.53
CA TYR A 17 3.37 -4.01 -1.34
C TYR A 17 3.64 -3.18 -0.08
N PRO A 18 3.00 -2.00 0.14
CA PRO A 18 3.18 -1.24 1.38
C PRO A 18 2.79 -2.02 2.63
N TYR A 19 1.65 -2.72 2.61
CA TYR A 19 1.22 -3.58 3.71
C TYR A 19 2.28 -4.64 4.06
N LYS A 20 2.76 -5.38 3.06
CA LYS A 20 3.82 -6.40 3.24
C LYS A 20 5.12 -5.80 3.76
N GLN A 21 5.50 -4.58 3.32
CA GLN A 21 6.69 -3.90 3.84
C GLN A 21 6.55 -3.50 5.30
N ILE A 22 5.40 -2.94 5.71
CA ILE A 22 5.14 -2.55 7.09
C ILE A 22 5.10 -3.79 7.98
N LEU A 23 4.37 -4.84 7.57
CA LEU A 23 4.30 -6.08 8.32
C LEU A 23 5.68 -6.72 8.48
N LYS A 24 6.50 -6.72 7.43
CA LYS A 24 7.89 -7.18 7.52
C LYS A 24 8.70 -6.38 8.55
N GLN A 25 8.55 -5.05 8.58
CA GLN A 25 9.25 -4.21 9.57
C GLN A 25 8.80 -4.51 11.01
N LEU A 26 7.51 -4.81 11.21
CA LEU A 26 6.99 -5.16 12.52
C LEU A 26 7.45 -6.55 12.99
N LEU A 27 7.56 -7.51 12.08
CA LEU A 27 7.99 -8.88 12.37
C LEU A 27 9.51 -9.04 12.46
N GLN A 28 10.25 -8.22 11.73
CA GLN A 28 11.71 -8.29 11.58
C GLN A 28 12.28 -6.86 11.57
N PRO A 29 12.32 -6.18 12.73
CA PRO A 29 12.88 -4.84 12.81
C PRO A 29 14.34 -4.86 12.36
N LYS A 30 14.74 -3.83 11.61
CA LYS A 30 16.16 -3.68 11.26
C LYS A 30 16.95 -3.42 12.55
N PRO A 31 18.07 -4.12 12.76
CA PRO A 31 18.89 -3.89 13.94
C PRO A 31 19.44 -2.47 13.93
N THR A 32 19.36 -1.79 15.08
CA THR A 32 20.00 -0.48 15.26
C THR A 32 21.51 -0.63 15.16
N ILE A 33 22.14 0.16 14.29
CA ILE A 33 23.61 0.22 14.17
C ILE A 33 24.10 1.18 15.26
N PRO A 34 25.00 0.74 16.17
CA PRO A 34 25.50 1.60 17.24
C PRO A 34 26.15 2.87 16.70
N MET A 35 25.93 4.01 17.37
CA MET A 35 26.51 5.30 16.97
C MET A 35 28.04 5.29 16.92
N GLU A 36 28.69 4.39 17.67
CA GLU A 36 30.14 4.21 17.68
C GLU A 36 30.71 3.63 16.37
N ALA A 37 29.86 3.04 15.51
CA ALA A 37 30.28 2.44 14.24
C ALA A 37 30.46 3.47 13.10
N TRP A 38 30.05 4.73 13.30
CA TRP A 38 30.07 5.77 12.26
C TRP A 38 31.33 6.65 12.38
N THR A 39 32.24 6.55 11.42
CA THR A 39 33.60 7.11 11.53
C THR A 39 33.78 8.49 10.90
N SER A 40 32.98 8.88 9.88
CA SER A 40 33.05 10.22 9.26
C SER A 40 31.96 11.19 9.75
N GLU A 41 32.14 12.50 9.57
CA GLU A 41 31.12 13.51 9.93
C GLU A 41 29.83 13.39 9.09
N VAL A 42 29.96 13.01 7.82
CA VAL A 42 28.82 12.73 6.93
C VAL A 42 28.08 11.49 7.40
N ASP A 43 28.83 10.45 7.77
CA ASP A 43 28.30 9.20 8.35
C ASP A 43 27.58 9.44 9.68
N LYS A 44 28.07 10.37 10.51
CA LYS A 44 27.39 10.76 11.76
C LYS A 44 26.08 11.50 11.50
N SER A 45 26.03 12.43 10.54
CA SER A 45 24.81 13.19 10.21
C SER A 45 23.70 12.29 9.61
N VAL A 46 24.06 11.45 8.65
CA VAL A 46 23.14 10.45 8.07
C VAL A 46 22.80 9.37 9.11
N GLY A 47 23.79 8.95 9.90
CA GLY A 47 23.68 7.98 10.97
C GLY A 47 22.69 8.37 12.06
N VAL A 48 22.65 9.65 12.48
CA VAL A 48 21.67 10.14 13.48
C VAL A 48 20.23 9.97 12.97
N SER A 49 19.96 10.31 11.70
CA SER A 49 18.62 10.17 11.11
C SER A 49 18.23 8.70 10.92
N LEU A 50 19.18 7.85 10.50
CA LEU A 50 18.96 6.41 10.36
C LEU A 50 18.76 5.73 11.72
N HIS A 51 19.50 6.15 12.75
CA HIS A 51 19.41 5.64 14.11
C HIS A 51 18.05 5.98 14.75
N ALA A 52 17.62 7.25 14.68
CA ALA A 52 16.32 7.67 15.20
C ALA A 52 15.16 6.90 14.52
N ARG A 53 15.29 6.61 13.23
CA ARG A 53 14.32 5.79 12.49
C ARG A 53 14.35 4.33 12.96
N ALA A 54 15.53 3.74 13.13
CA ALA A 54 15.68 2.38 13.62
C ALA A 54 15.11 2.19 15.04
N GLU A 55 15.33 3.16 15.94
CA GLU A 55 14.75 3.13 17.29
C GLU A 55 13.21 3.13 17.29
N ILE A 56 12.61 3.92 16.39
CA ILE A 56 11.15 3.93 16.20
C ILE A 56 10.66 2.60 15.65
N GLU A 57 11.36 2.04 14.66
CA GLU A 57 11.04 0.73 14.06
C GLU A 57 11.12 -0.38 15.12
N GLU A 58 12.19 -0.43 15.91
CA GLU A 58 12.34 -1.39 17.02
C GLU A 58 11.25 -1.22 18.08
N ARG A 59 10.92 0.02 18.48
CA ARG A 59 9.88 0.26 19.47
C ARG A 59 8.52 -0.23 18.99
N ARG A 60 8.19 0.00 17.71
CA ARG A 60 6.94 -0.48 17.10
C ARG A 60 6.91 -2.01 17.01
N ALA A 61 8.01 -2.63 16.59
CA ALA A 61 8.12 -4.08 16.51
C ALA A 61 7.98 -4.73 17.90
N ARG A 62 8.68 -4.22 18.93
CA ARG A 62 8.53 -4.69 20.32
C ARG A 62 7.08 -4.61 20.78
N TRP A 63 6.45 -3.43 20.65
CA TRP A 63 5.04 -3.26 20.99
C TRP A 63 4.12 -4.26 20.26
N PHE A 64 4.36 -4.49 18.97
CA PHE A 64 3.57 -5.43 18.18
C PHE A 64 3.78 -6.90 18.61
N HIS A 65 5.01 -7.26 19.00
CA HIS A 65 5.32 -8.58 19.55
C HIS A 65 4.71 -8.82 20.94
N ASP A 66 4.53 -7.76 21.74
CA ASP A 66 3.92 -7.84 23.06
C ASP A 66 2.39 -8.03 23.02
N LEU A 67 1.76 -7.84 21.86
CA LEU A 67 0.34 -8.15 21.65
C LEU A 67 0.10 -9.67 21.73
N ASP A 68 -1.13 -10.09 21.99
CA ASP A 68 -1.55 -11.48 21.78
C ASP A 68 -1.85 -11.73 20.28
N ASP A 69 -2.19 -12.98 19.94
CA ASP A 69 -2.47 -13.34 18.53
C ASP A 69 -3.66 -12.54 17.97
N ASN A 70 -4.72 -12.37 18.77
CA ASN A 70 -5.90 -11.59 18.37
C ASN A 70 -5.55 -10.12 18.12
N GLY A 71 -4.75 -9.51 19.00
CA GLY A 71 -4.29 -8.14 18.84
C GLY A 71 -3.40 -7.97 17.61
N ARG A 72 -2.55 -8.95 17.30
CA ARG A 72 -1.74 -8.93 16.07
C ARG A 72 -2.60 -9.05 14.80
N GLU A 73 -3.57 -9.97 14.77
CA GLU A 73 -4.48 -10.09 13.63
C GLU A 73 -5.30 -8.82 13.43
N PHE A 74 -5.84 -8.25 14.51
CA PHE A 74 -6.58 -6.99 14.44
C PHE A 74 -5.73 -5.83 13.89
N VAL A 75 -4.45 -5.72 14.28
CA VAL A 75 -3.55 -4.71 13.70
C VAL A 75 -3.27 -4.97 12.21
N LYS A 76 -3.12 -6.23 11.80
CA LYS A 76 -2.95 -6.58 10.37
C LYS A 76 -4.18 -6.17 9.56
N GLU A 77 -5.38 -6.46 10.05
CA GLU A 77 -6.66 -6.06 9.45
C GLU A 77 -6.74 -4.53 9.31
N LEU A 78 -6.45 -3.78 10.38
CA LEU A 78 -6.46 -2.32 10.34
C LEU A 78 -5.45 -1.73 9.34
N LEU A 79 -4.25 -2.30 9.24
CA LEU A 79 -3.23 -1.85 8.29
C LEU A 79 -3.69 -2.08 6.85
N GLN A 80 -4.29 -3.24 6.58
CA GLN A 80 -4.84 -3.58 5.28
C GLN A 80 -6.03 -2.65 4.93
N GLU A 81 -6.97 -2.47 5.85
CA GLU A 81 -8.14 -1.60 5.68
C GLU A 81 -7.74 -0.14 5.41
N CYS A 82 -6.75 0.37 6.13
CA CYS A 82 -6.24 1.74 5.91
C CYS A 82 -5.62 1.92 4.52
N ALA A 83 -4.90 0.92 4.01
CA ALA A 83 -4.34 0.95 2.65
C ALA A 83 -5.43 0.89 1.59
N GLU A 84 -6.42 0.02 1.77
CA GLU A 84 -7.60 -0.08 0.90
C GLU A 84 -8.41 1.22 0.88
N LEU A 85 -8.73 1.77 2.05
CA LEU A 85 -9.49 3.03 2.16
C LEU A 85 -8.77 4.18 1.45
N SER A 86 -7.45 4.24 1.55
CA SER A 86 -6.65 5.25 0.87
C SER A 86 -6.71 5.09 -0.65
N ALA A 87 -6.61 3.86 -1.15
CA ALA A 87 -6.75 3.56 -2.58
C ALA A 87 -8.14 3.90 -3.10
N VAL A 88 -9.20 3.44 -2.43
CA VAL A 88 -10.60 3.73 -2.80
C VAL A 88 -10.88 5.23 -2.76
N THR A 89 -10.40 5.95 -1.74
CA THR A 89 -10.57 7.40 -1.66
C THR A 89 -9.92 8.11 -2.86
N PHE A 90 -8.74 7.65 -3.29
CA PHE A 90 -8.09 8.17 -4.48
C PHE A 90 -8.90 7.87 -5.76
N LEU A 91 -9.42 6.65 -5.90
CA LEU A 91 -10.26 6.28 -7.04
C LEU A 91 -11.56 7.11 -7.09
N ASN A 92 -12.21 7.34 -5.95
CA ASN A 92 -13.39 8.19 -5.86
C ASN A 92 -13.12 9.61 -6.37
N VAL A 93 -11.96 10.18 -6.03
CA VAL A 93 -11.55 11.49 -6.55
C VAL A 93 -11.41 11.46 -8.07
N LEU A 94 -10.83 10.41 -8.64
CA LEU A 94 -10.68 10.25 -10.09
C LEU A 94 -12.04 10.08 -10.79
N ASP A 95 -12.96 9.39 -10.15
CA ASP A 95 -14.34 9.22 -10.60
C ASP A 95 -15.18 10.51 -10.47
N GLY A 96 -14.63 11.56 -9.85
CA GLY A 96 -15.33 12.83 -9.64
C GLY A 96 -16.36 12.77 -8.51
N ILE A 97 -16.26 11.80 -7.61
CA ILE A 97 -17.09 11.69 -6.42
C ILE A 97 -16.55 12.61 -5.32
N GLY A 98 -17.38 13.54 -4.86
CA GLY A 98 -17.07 14.44 -3.75
C GLY A 98 -17.24 15.91 -4.11
N SER A 99 -16.43 16.78 -3.49
CA SER A 99 -16.56 18.24 -3.62
C SER A 99 -15.97 18.82 -4.91
N TYR A 100 -15.48 17.99 -5.83
CA TYR A 100 -14.89 18.42 -7.09
C TYR A 100 -15.92 18.34 -8.22
N GLU A 101 -16.18 19.46 -8.89
CA GLU A 101 -17.02 19.48 -10.09
C GLU A 101 -16.16 19.21 -11.34
N GLY A 102 -16.09 17.95 -11.76
CA GLY A 102 -15.40 17.53 -12.97
C GLY A 102 -15.20 16.02 -13.07
N SER A 103 -14.53 15.56 -14.14
CA SER A 103 -14.10 14.16 -14.28
C SER A 103 -12.62 14.12 -14.66
N PHE A 104 -11.86 13.23 -14.03
CA PHE A 104 -10.49 12.95 -14.44
C PHE A 104 -10.49 11.84 -15.49
N ARG A 105 -9.78 12.06 -16.60
CA ARG A 105 -9.49 11.01 -17.56
C ARG A 105 -8.06 10.52 -17.38
N LEU A 106 -7.92 9.30 -16.86
CA LEU A 106 -6.67 8.57 -16.84
C LEU A 106 -6.34 8.07 -18.24
N VAL A 107 -5.14 8.38 -18.70
CA VAL A 107 -4.62 7.91 -19.98
C VAL A 107 -3.31 7.17 -19.73
N ALA A 108 -3.30 5.88 -20.03
CA ALA A 108 -2.09 5.08 -20.04
C ALA A 108 -1.33 5.33 -21.35
N MET A 109 -0.01 5.55 -21.23
CA MET A 109 0.88 5.69 -22.36
C MET A 109 1.83 4.50 -22.41
N ASP A 110 1.89 3.83 -23.57
CA ASP A 110 2.87 2.75 -23.77
C ASP A 110 4.26 3.30 -24.15
N ALA A 111 5.25 2.41 -24.22
CA ALA A 111 6.63 2.78 -24.59
C ALA A 111 6.77 3.32 -26.03
N LYS A 112 5.74 3.14 -26.88
CA LYS A 112 5.68 3.67 -28.25
C LYS A 112 4.90 4.99 -28.32
N GLY A 113 4.37 5.47 -27.20
CA GLY A 113 3.59 6.70 -27.09
C GLY A 113 2.10 6.54 -27.39
N SER A 114 1.59 5.32 -27.60
CA SER A 114 0.16 5.08 -27.81
C SER A 114 -0.61 5.42 -26.54
N ARG A 115 -1.77 6.06 -26.70
CA ARG A 115 -2.62 6.51 -25.59
C ARG A 115 -3.86 5.66 -25.49
N THR A 116 -4.12 5.12 -24.30
CA THR A 116 -5.34 4.35 -23.98
C THR A 116 -6.05 5.01 -22.81
N VAL A 117 -7.34 5.30 -22.94
CA VAL A 117 -8.14 5.79 -21.80
C VAL A 117 -8.40 4.61 -20.87
N VAL A 118 -8.10 4.79 -19.59
CA VAL A 118 -8.21 3.72 -18.58
C VAL A 118 -9.59 3.72 -17.94
N ASN A 119 -10.24 4.87 -17.82
CA ASN A 119 -11.59 4.97 -17.24
C ASN A 119 -12.57 4.07 -18.01
N PRO A 120 -13.47 3.35 -17.32
CA PRO A 120 -14.51 2.57 -17.99
C PRO A 120 -15.44 3.45 -18.83
N GLU A 121 -15.90 2.93 -19.98
CA GLU A 121 -16.77 3.66 -20.92
C GLU A 121 -18.27 3.38 -20.71
N ASN A 122 -18.60 2.34 -19.94
CA ASN A 122 -19.95 1.81 -19.68
C ASN A 122 -20.69 2.50 -18.51
N GLY A 123 -20.15 3.61 -17.99
CA GLY A 123 -20.69 4.29 -16.80
C GLY A 123 -20.31 3.62 -15.48
N GLU A 124 -19.51 2.57 -15.52
CA GLU A 124 -18.85 1.98 -14.34
C GLU A 124 -17.75 2.92 -13.83
N MET A 125 -17.54 2.92 -12.53
CA MET A 125 -16.54 3.77 -11.87
C MET A 125 -15.33 2.95 -11.44
N LEU A 126 -14.15 3.56 -11.33
CA LEU A 126 -12.92 2.83 -11.00
C LEU A 126 -13.00 2.17 -9.62
N HIS A 127 -13.68 2.78 -8.65
CA HIS A 127 -13.90 2.18 -7.35
C HIS A 127 -14.87 0.97 -7.38
N ASP A 128 -15.82 0.91 -8.32
CA ASP A 128 -16.66 -0.29 -8.52
C ASP A 128 -15.79 -1.45 -9.03
N VAL A 129 -14.97 -1.17 -10.05
CA VAL A 129 -14.00 -2.14 -10.60
C VAL A 129 -13.05 -2.66 -9.52
N PHE A 130 -12.63 -1.79 -8.59
CA PHE A 130 -11.81 -2.17 -7.45
C PHE A 130 -12.46 -3.25 -6.58
N TYR A 131 -13.72 -3.07 -6.19
CA TYR A 131 -14.42 -4.05 -5.36
C TYR A 131 -14.66 -5.36 -6.10
N ASP A 132 -14.94 -5.32 -7.40
CA ASP A 132 -15.09 -6.52 -8.22
C ASP A 132 -13.80 -7.34 -8.30
N VAL A 133 -12.67 -6.69 -8.58
CA VAL A 133 -11.34 -7.35 -8.60
C VAL A 133 -11.03 -7.97 -7.23
N ARG A 134 -11.34 -7.27 -6.14
CA ARG A 134 -11.11 -7.79 -4.79
C ARG A 134 -11.98 -9.01 -4.49
N ALA A 135 -13.28 -8.95 -4.81
CA ALA A 135 -14.21 -10.06 -4.59
C ALA A 135 -13.83 -11.30 -5.42
N GLU A 136 -13.22 -11.14 -6.59
CA GLU A 136 -12.64 -12.23 -7.37
C GLU A 136 -11.40 -12.83 -6.71
N ALA A 137 -10.50 -12.00 -6.19
CA ALA A 137 -9.32 -12.44 -5.47
C ALA A 137 -9.70 -13.25 -4.20
N ASP A 138 -10.66 -12.74 -3.41
CA ASP A 138 -11.15 -13.39 -2.18
C ASP A 138 -11.78 -14.77 -2.47
N ARG A 139 -12.56 -14.87 -3.56
CA ARG A 139 -13.13 -16.15 -4.03
C ARG A 139 -12.07 -17.14 -4.48
N THR A 140 -11.02 -16.65 -5.13
CA THR A 140 -9.92 -17.50 -5.62
C THR A 140 -9.08 -18.01 -4.45
N ALA A 141 -8.80 -17.16 -3.46
CA ALA A 141 -8.10 -17.56 -2.24
C ALA A 141 -8.89 -18.61 -1.44
N SER A 142 -10.20 -18.42 -1.31
CA SER A 142 -11.08 -19.35 -0.57
C SER A 142 -11.21 -20.74 -1.22
N ASN A 143 -11.04 -20.84 -2.55
CA ASN A 143 -11.12 -22.10 -3.29
C ASN A 143 -9.77 -22.82 -3.41
N GLY A 144 -8.67 -22.20 -3.00
CA GLY A 144 -7.31 -22.79 -3.03
C GLY A 144 -6.97 -23.70 -1.84
N ASP A 145 -7.85 -23.77 -0.83
CA ASP A 145 -7.69 -24.55 0.41
C ASP A 145 -8.51 -25.86 0.44
N LEU A 146 -8.95 -26.37 -0.72
CA LEU A 146 -9.67 -27.67 -0.86
C LEU A 146 -8.88 -28.72 -1.66
#